data_AF-A0A8E0RY11-F1
#
_entry.id   AF-A0A8E0RY11-F1
#
_cell.length_a   1.000
_cell.length_b   1.000
_cell.length_c   1.000
_cell.angle_alpha   90.00
_cell.angle_beta   90.00
_cell.angle_gamma   90.00
#
_symmetry.space_group_name_H-M   'P 1'
#
loop_
_entity.id
_entity.type
_entity.pdbx_description
1 polymer ?
#
loop_
_entity_poly.entity_id
_entity_poly.type
_entity_poly.pdbx_seq_one_letter_code
_entity_poly.pdbx_strand_id
1 'polypeptide(L)'
;MGLPVTQPYMCLHGSAIHSNNEDEHPEIPTLSSQMSLPLNERGFTQSVSQQDIPVPNPIKQKNAFPPNFIHSLDSCHMMLTALHCLKAGITFASVHDCFWTHAATVDVMNQICREEFIALHSVPILQNFADYLRLRFGYSQR
;
A
#
# COMPACT_ATOMS: atom_id res chain seq x y z
N MET A 1 -8.48 6.04 -13.20
CA MET A 1 -7.46 7.08 -12.90
C MET A 1 -6.06 6.76 -13.41
N GLY A 2 -5.69 5.49 -13.65
CA GLY A 2 -4.42 5.15 -14.32
C GLY A 2 -3.15 5.38 -13.48
N LEU A 3 -3.30 5.65 -12.18
CA LEU A 3 -2.18 5.85 -11.28
C LEU A 3 -1.56 4.49 -10.90
N PRO A 4 -0.23 4.34 -10.99
CA PRO A 4 0.43 3.10 -10.59
C PRO A 4 0.39 2.94 -9.06
N VAL A 5 0.11 1.72 -8.60
CA VAL A 5 0.17 1.35 -7.18
C VAL A 5 1.25 0.29 -7.02
N THR A 6 2.27 0.59 -6.21
CA THR A 6 3.39 -0.33 -5.91
C THR A 6 3.45 -0.61 -4.42
N GLN A 7 3.55 -1.89 -4.04
CA GLN A 7 3.66 -2.32 -2.65
C GLN A 7 5.13 -2.26 -2.19
N PRO A 8 5.51 -1.37 -1.25
CA PRO A 8 6.91 -1.12 -0.89
C PRO A 8 7.46 -2.11 0.16
N TYR A 9 6.91 -3.32 0.27
CA TYR A 9 7.33 -4.29 1.28
C TYR A 9 8.56 -5.06 0.79
N MET A 10 9.74 -4.57 1.17
CA MET A 10 11.05 -5.18 0.88
C MET A 10 11.65 -5.84 2.13
N CYS A 11 12.48 -6.85 1.94
CA CYS A 11 13.35 -7.40 2.98
C CYS A 11 14.43 -6.37 3.32
N LEU A 12 14.55 -6.02 4.60
CA LEU A 12 15.62 -5.14 5.09
C LEU A 12 16.88 -5.99 5.33
N HIS A 13 18.05 -5.51 4.91
CA HIS A 13 19.33 -6.15 5.22
C HIS A 13 19.46 -6.34 6.75
N GLY A 14 19.65 -7.58 7.20
CA GLY A 14 19.89 -7.93 8.60
C GLY A 14 18.75 -8.63 9.35
N SER A 15 17.58 -8.82 8.75
CA SER A 15 16.52 -9.65 9.36
C SER A 15 16.55 -11.07 8.78
N ALA A 16 17.37 -11.93 9.37
CA ALA A 16 17.25 -13.37 9.16
C ALA A 16 15.80 -13.80 9.49
N ILE A 17 15.17 -14.52 8.57
CA ILE A 17 13.89 -15.18 8.82
C ILE A 17 14.16 -16.34 9.78
N HIS A 18 13.94 -16.14 11.07
CA HIS A 18 13.78 -17.24 12.01
C HIS A 18 12.30 -17.65 11.97
N SER A 19 12.02 -18.70 11.19
CA SER A 19 10.76 -19.44 11.29
C SER A 19 10.85 -20.34 12.53
N ASN A 20 10.19 -19.96 13.62
CA ASN A 20 10.09 -20.82 14.79
C ASN A 20 9.02 -21.89 14.52
N ASN A 21 9.48 -23.09 14.13
CA ASN A 21 8.77 -24.33 14.45
C ASN A 21 9.41 -24.87 15.73
N GLU A 22 8.60 -25.04 16.77
CA GLU A 22 9.01 -25.62 18.05
C GLU A 22 9.16 -27.14 17.91
N ASP A 23 10.35 -27.66 18.20
CA ASP A 23 10.62 -29.04 18.62
C ASP A 23 11.85 -29.03 19.56
N GLU A 24 11.71 -29.70 20.71
CA GLU A 24 12.60 -29.96 21.88
C GLU A 24 14.14 -30.12 21.58
N HIS A 25 15.17 -29.86 22.40
CA HIS A 25 15.46 -29.87 23.87
C HIS A 25 16.97 -29.39 24.10
N PRO A 26 17.64 -29.51 25.29
CA PRO A 26 17.92 -28.50 26.34
C PRO A 26 19.36 -27.86 26.44
N GLU A 27 19.42 -26.69 27.12
CA GLU A 27 20.50 -25.96 27.85
C GLU A 27 21.98 -25.85 27.37
N ILE A 28 22.46 -24.59 27.23
CA ILE A 28 23.69 -24.04 27.88
C ILE A 28 23.49 -22.52 28.15
N PRO A 29 23.73 -21.99 29.38
CA PRO A 29 23.68 -20.56 29.67
C PRO A 29 25.08 -19.93 29.71
N THR A 30 25.35 -18.84 29.00
CA THR A 30 26.51 -17.98 29.31
C THR A 30 26.31 -16.49 29.02
N LEU A 31 26.27 -15.74 30.14
CA LEU A 31 26.83 -14.42 30.43
C LEU A 31 26.56 -13.22 29.50
N SER A 32 25.69 -12.34 29.99
CA SER A 32 26.00 -10.94 30.36
C SER A 32 27.21 -10.28 29.70
N SER A 33 26.95 -9.32 28.81
CA SER A 33 27.55 -7.98 28.99
C SER A 33 26.71 -6.93 28.28
N GLN A 34 25.94 -6.17 29.06
CA GLN A 34 25.47 -4.86 28.63
C GLN A 34 26.67 -3.92 28.69
N MET A 35 27.01 -3.29 27.56
CA MET A 35 27.82 -2.07 27.60
C MET A 35 27.30 -1.13 26.52
N SER A 36 26.82 0.02 26.98
CA SER A 36 26.27 1.10 26.18
C SER A 36 27.19 2.33 26.22
N LEU A 37 27.05 3.13 25.15
CA LEU A 37 27.46 4.55 24.94
C LEU A 37 28.89 4.81 24.44
N PRO A 38 29.18 5.92 23.71
CA PRO A 38 28.30 7.06 23.36
C PRO A 38 28.27 7.45 21.86
N LEU A 39 27.31 8.32 21.53
CA LEU A 39 27.15 9.07 20.28
C LEU A 39 28.41 9.87 19.88
N ASN A 40 28.78 9.84 18.60
CA ASN A 40 29.54 10.93 17.97
C ASN A 40 29.14 11.08 16.50
N GLU A 41 28.66 12.27 16.16
CA GLU A 41 28.32 12.71 14.82
C GLU A 41 29.57 12.80 13.93
N ARG A 42 29.49 12.26 12.71
CA ARG A 42 29.79 12.92 11.41
C ARG A 42 30.19 11.92 10.33
N GLY A 43 29.52 12.02 9.18
CA GLY A 43 30.05 11.56 7.88
C GLY A 43 29.45 10.27 7.33
N PHE A 44 28.18 10.27 6.93
CA PHE A 44 27.66 9.20 6.06
C PHE A 44 28.00 9.52 4.60
N THR A 45 29.21 9.18 4.18
CA THR A 45 29.48 8.97 2.76
C THR A 45 29.17 7.51 2.44
N GLN A 46 27.91 7.19 2.17
CA GLN A 46 27.60 5.90 1.58
C GLN A 46 27.91 5.97 0.10
N SER A 47 29.04 5.36 -0.28
CA SER A 47 29.28 4.94 -1.65
C SER A 47 28.16 3.96 -2.02
N VAL A 48 27.20 4.40 -2.83
CA VAL A 48 26.17 3.53 -3.41
C VAL A 48 26.86 2.66 -4.46
N SER A 49 27.42 1.53 -4.03
CA SER A 49 27.80 0.45 -4.93
C SER A 49 26.52 -0.15 -5.52
N GLN A 50 26.58 -0.55 -6.80
CA GLN A 50 25.46 -1.03 -7.62
C GLN A 50 24.93 -2.43 -7.22
N GLN A 51 25.03 -2.80 -5.95
CA GLN A 51 24.65 -4.05 -5.29
C GLN A 51 24.13 -3.61 -3.91
N ASP A 52 22.85 -3.61 -3.56
CA ASP A 52 21.84 -4.65 -3.69
C ASP A 52 20.45 -4.02 -3.80
N ILE A 53 19.66 -4.38 -4.82
CA ILE A 53 18.23 -4.04 -4.82
C ILE A 53 17.55 -4.93 -3.78
N PRO A 54 16.87 -4.38 -2.75
CA PRO A 54 16.18 -5.18 -1.75
C PRO A 54 15.15 -6.12 -2.39
N VAL A 55 15.13 -7.39 -1.99
CA VAL A 55 14.14 -8.33 -2.49
C VAL A 55 12.76 -8.10 -1.84
N PRO A 56 11.64 -8.25 -2.55
CA PRO A 56 10.31 -8.15 -1.94
C PRO A 56 10.09 -9.19 -0.85
N ASN A 57 9.46 -8.80 0.27
CA ASN A 57 9.11 -9.72 1.35
C ASN A 57 7.78 -10.44 1.02
N PRO A 58 7.77 -11.76 0.73
CA PRO A 58 6.59 -12.46 0.22
C PRO A 58 5.42 -12.48 1.21
N ILE A 59 5.71 -12.59 2.52
CA ILE A 59 4.68 -12.64 3.57
C ILE A 59 3.97 -11.29 3.67
N LYS A 60 4.73 -10.19 3.75
CA LYS A 60 4.18 -8.83 3.83
C LYS A 60 3.43 -8.44 2.56
N GLN A 61 3.99 -8.79 1.39
CA GLN A 61 3.35 -8.54 0.08
C GLN A 61 1.98 -9.23 0.00
N LYS A 62 1.91 -10.53 0.32
CA LYS A 62 0.65 -11.31 0.31
C LYS A 62 -0.38 -10.74 1.28
N ASN A 63 0.01 -10.45 2.52
CA ASN A 63 -0.93 -10.02 3.55
C ASN A 63 -1.43 -8.59 3.34
N ALA A 64 -0.60 -7.71 2.78
CA ALA A 64 -0.95 -6.32 2.54
C ALA A 64 -1.65 -6.11 1.19
N PHE A 65 -1.69 -7.10 0.30
CA PHE A 65 -2.32 -6.95 -1.01
C PHE A 65 -3.82 -6.62 -0.90
N PRO A 66 -4.66 -7.42 -0.21
CA PRO A 66 -6.10 -7.13 -0.10
C PRO A 66 -6.43 -5.73 0.44
N PRO A 67 -5.87 -5.27 1.58
CA PRO A 67 -6.20 -3.94 2.10
C PRO A 67 -5.71 -2.82 1.17
N ASN A 68 -4.51 -2.93 0.60
CA ASN A 68 -4.00 -1.90 -0.32
C ASN A 68 -4.83 -1.81 -1.60
N PHE A 69 -5.33 -2.94 -2.10
CA PHE A 69 -6.21 -2.96 -3.26
C PHE A 69 -7.52 -2.21 -2.98
N ILE A 70 -8.19 -2.49 -1.86
CA ILE A 70 -9.43 -1.80 -1.48
C ILE A 70 -9.18 -0.31 -1.23
N HIS A 71 -8.13 0.06 -0.50
CA HIS A 71 -7.78 1.47 -0.29
C HIS A 71 -7.50 2.23 -1.59
N SER A 72 -6.98 1.55 -2.61
CA SER A 72 -6.79 2.16 -3.94
C SER A 72 -8.12 2.44 -4.65
N LEU A 73 -9.13 1.60 -4.44
CA LEU A 73 -10.48 1.80 -4.96
C LEU A 73 -11.19 2.93 -4.20
N ASP A 74 -11.08 2.99 -2.88
CA ASP A 74 -11.64 4.08 -2.06
C ASP A 74 -11.04 5.43 -2.49
N SER A 75 -9.72 5.48 -2.69
CA SER A 75 -9.04 6.67 -3.20
C SER A 75 -9.50 7.05 -4.61
N CYS A 76 -9.74 6.06 -5.48
CA CYS A 76 -10.28 6.29 -6.82
C CYS A 76 -11.69 6.88 -6.75
N HIS A 77 -12.55 6.30 -5.92
CA HIS A 77 -13.91 6.77 -5.70
C HIS A 77 -13.93 8.21 -5.17
N MET A 78 -13.18 8.49 -4.11
CA MET A 78 -13.03 9.83 -3.53
C MET A 78 -12.59 10.86 -4.60
N MET A 79 -11.58 10.53 -5.41
CA MET A 79 -11.09 11.42 -6.46
C MET A 79 -12.14 11.67 -7.54
N LEU A 80 -12.86 10.63 -7.97
CA LEU A 80 -13.93 10.74 -8.97
C LEU A 80 -15.08 11.62 -8.46
N THR A 81 -15.51 11.42 -7.22
CA THR A 81 -16.53 12.25 -6.57
C THR A 81 -16.06 13.69 -6.45
N ALA A 82 -14.81 13.95 -6.03
CA ALA A 82 -14.26 15.30 -5.94
C ALA A 82 -14.26 16.03 -7.28
N LEU A 83 -13.86 15.34 -8.37
CA LEU A 83 -13.83 15.90 -9.71
C LEU A 83 -15.25 16.26 -10.21
N HIS A 84 -16.24 15.41 -9.95
CA HIS A 84 -17.63 15.70 -10.35
C HIS A 84 -18.28 16.77 -9.48
N CYS A 85 -17.96 16.82 -8.18
CA CYS A 85 -18.36 17.93 -7.31
C CYS A 85 -17.78 19.26 -7.82
N LEU A 86 -16.49 19.28 -8.20
CA LEU A 86 -15.87 20.47 -8.79
C LEU A 86 -16.58 20.92 -10.08
N LYS A 87 -16.91 19.99 -10.98
CA LYS A 87 -17.67 20.29 -12.21
C LYS A 87 -19.07 20.85 -11.91
N ALA A 88 -19.70 20.40 -10.83
CA ALA A 88 -21.00 20.88 -10.37
C ALA A 88 -20.92 22.19 -9.55
N GLY A 89 -19.73 22.77 -9.37
CA GLY A 89 -19.53 23.99 -8.57
C GLY A 89 -19.67 23.76 -7.05
N ILE A 90 -19.53 22.52 -6.59
CA ILE A 90 -19.66 22.13 -5.18
C ILE A 90 -18.28 22.15 -4.54
N THR A 91 -18.11 22.93 -3.47
CA THR A 91 -16.93 22.83 -2.60
C THR A 91 -16.88 21.46 -1.94
N PHE A 92 -15.79 20.73 -2.15
CA PHE A 92 -15.61 19.37 -1.65
C PHE A 92 -14.34 19.30 -0.79
N ALA A 93 -14.45 18.67 0.37
CA ALA A 93 -13.33 18.24 1.19
C ALA A 93 -13.57 16.78 1.61
N SER A 94 -12.50 16.05 1.92
CA SER A 94 -12.63 14.68 2.39
C SER A 94 -11.56 14.30 3.40
N VAL A 95 -11.94 13.41 4.31
CA VAL A 95 -11.03 12.67 5.19
C VAL A 95 -11.30 11.20 4.91
N HIS A 96 -10.53 10.62 3.98
CA HIS A 96 -10.74 9.26 3.48
C HIS A 96 -12.19 9.03 2.97
N ASP A 97 -12.98 8.25 3.69
CA ASP A 97 -14.36 7.86 3.38
C ASP A 97 -15.40 8.89 3.86
N CYS A 98 -14.98 9.93 4.56
CA CYS A 98 -15.84 11.00 5.04
C CYS A 98 -15.80 12.20 4.09
N PHE A 99 -16.93 12.50 3.43
CA PHE A 99 -17.04 13.59 2.45
C PHE A 99 -17.77 14.80 3.03
N TRP A 100 -17.20 15.99 2.84
CA TRP A 100 -17.67 17.25 3.39
C TRP A 100 -17.95 18.27 2.28
N THR A 101 -19.01 19.05 2.47
CA THR A 101 -19.42 20.16 1.60
C THR A 101 -20.22 21.19 2.42
N HIS A 102 -20.63 22.30 1.80
CA HIS A 102 -21.56 23.24 2.44
C HIS A 102 -22.95 22.59 2.61
N ALA A 103 -23.66 22.95 3.69
CA ALA A 103 -24.96 22.36 4.02
C ALA A 103 -25.98 22.44 2.86
N ALA A 104 -25.94 23.53 2.07
CA ALA A 104 -26.84 23.73 0.93
C ALA A 104 -26.61 22.75 -0.24
N THR A 105 -25.45 22.09 -0.31
CA THR A 105 -25.04 21.23 -1.44
C THR A 105 -24.91 19.75 -1.06
N VAL A 106 -25.28 19.38 0.17
CA VAL A 106 -25.17 18.00 0.67
C VAL A 106 -25.95 17.02 -0.19
N ASP A 107 -27.18 17.35 -0.59
CA ASP A 107 -28.02 16.46 -1.39
C ASP A 107 -27.42 16.18 -2.77
N VAL A 108 -26.86 17.20 -3.40
CA VAL A 108 -26.22 17.07 -4.71
C VAL A 108 -24.91 16.28 -4.60
N MET A 109 -24.08 16.55 -3.58
CA MET A 109 -22.88 15.76 -3.31
C MET A 109 -23.23 14.29 -3.07
N ASN A 110 -24.30 14.02 -2.33
CA ASN A 110 -24.78 12.68 -2.03
C ASN A 110 -25.25 11.93 -3.29
N GLN A 111 -25.86 12.64 -4.25
CA GLN A 111 -26.21 12.07 -5.54
C GLN A 111 -24.94 11.69 -6.31
N ILE A 112 -24.01 12.64 -6.49
CA ILE A 112 -22.73 12.41 -7.19
C ILE A 112 -21.94 11.26 -6.56
N CYS A 113 -21.87 11.20 -5.23
CA CYS A 113 -21.22 10.11 -4.50
C CYS A 113 -21.77 8.74 -4.92
N ARG A 114 -23.09 8.56 -4.94
CA ARG A 114 -23.69 7.27 -5.34
C ARG A 114 -23.50 6.97 -6.82
N GLU A 115 -23.61 7.98 -7.68
CA GLU A 115 -23.40 7.84 -9.12
C GLU A 115 -21.97 7.37 -9.43
N GLU A 116 -20.96 8.00 -8.82
CA GLU A 116 -19.55 7.62 -9.02
C GLU A 116 -19.21 6.25 -8.42
N PHE A 117 -19.86 5.87 -7.31
CA PHE A 117 -19.71 4.52 -6.75
C PHE A 117 -20.21 3.45 -7.72
N ILE A 118 -21.43 3.66 -8.26
CA ILE A 118 -22.02 2.77 -9.26
C ILE A 118 -21.13 2.73 -10.51
N ALA A 119 -20.71 3.88 -11.03
CA ALA A 119 -19.87 3.96 -12.22
C ALA A 119 -18.54 3.21 -12.04
N LEU A 120 -17.87 3.36 -10.89
CA LEU A 120 -16.62 2.68 -10.58
C LEU A 120 -16.81 1.15 -10.56
N HIS A 121 -17.85 0.66 -9.88
CA HIS A 121 -18.11 -0.77 -9.71
C HIS A 121 -18.86 -1.44 -10.87
N SER A 122 -19.36 -0.67 -11.84
CA SER A 122 -19.99 -1.20 -13.05
C SER A 122 -18.98 -1.78 -14.04
N VAL A 123 -17.70 -1.45 -13.89
CA VAL A 123 -16.61 -2.02 -14.68
C VAL A 123 -16.19 -3.36 -14.06
N PRO A 124 -15.77 -4.38 -14.84
CA PRO A 124 -15.29 -5.64 -14.30
C PRO A 124 -13.88 -5.51 -13.70
N ILE A 125 -13.76 -4.80 -12.56
CA ILE A 125 -12.48 -4.41 -11.93
C ILE A 125 -11.56 -5.62 -11.71
N LEU A 126 -12.09 -6.69 -11.12
CA LEU A 126 -11.30 -7.89 -10.79
C LEU A 126 -10.80 -8.62 -12.05
N GLN A 127 -11.61 -8.67 -13.11
CA GLN A 127 -11.22 -9.27 -14.38
C GLN A 127 -10.11 -8.45 -15.03
N ASN A 128 -10.30 -7.13 -15.13
CA ASN A 128 -9.29 -6.21 -15.66
C ASN A 128 -7.97 -6.31 -14.88
N PHE A 129 -8.05 -6.42 -13.55
CA PHE A 129 -6.88 -6.59 -12.71
C PHE A 129 -6.19 -7.94 -12.93
N ALA A 130 -6.96 -9.03 -13.04
CA ALA A 130 -6.41 -10.36 -13.34
C ALA A 130 -5.71 -10.39 -14.70
N ASP A 131 -6.31 -9.76 -15.72
CA ASP A 131 -5.73 -9.67 -17.06
C ASP A 131 -4.47 -8.80 -17.08
N TYR A 132 -4.46 -7.70 -16.31
CA TYR A 132 -3.26 -6.89 -16.09
C TYR A 132 -2.12 -7.71 -15.46
N LEU A 133 -2.40 -8.49 -14.40
CA LEU A 133 -1.38 -9.32 -13.75
C LEU A 133 -0.85 -10.41 -14.68
N ARG A 134 -1.72 -11.07 -15.47
CA ARG A 134 -1.32 -12.06 -16.48
C ARG A 134 -0.43 -11.43 -17.55
N LEU A 135 -0.78 -10.24 -18.04
CA LEU A 135 0.03 -9.54 -19.03
C LEU A 135 1.39 -9.12 -18.46
N ARG A 136 1.42 -8.66 -17.21
CA ARG A 136 2.63 -8.08 -16.59
C ARG A 136 3.60 -9.11 -16.03
N PHE A 137 3.08 -10.23 -15.50
CA PHE A 137 3.83 -11.24 -14.76
C PHE A 137 3.64 -12.67 -15.29
N GLY A 138 2.76 -12.88 -16.27
CA GLY A 138 2.58 -14.18 -16.89
C GLY A 138 3.87 -14.62 -17.58
N TYR A 139 4.37 -15.79 -17.21
CA TYR A 139 5.50 -16.40 -17.88
C TYR A 139 5.07 -16.81 -19.30
N SER A 140 5.64 -16.17 -20.31
CA SER A 140 5.62 -16.73 -21.66
C SER A 140 6.65 -17.87 -21.64
N GLN A 141 6.16 -19.13 -21.58
CA GLN A 141 6.99 -20.29 -21.90
C GLN A 141 7.53 -20.06 -23.32
N ARG A 142 8.82 -19.73 -23.43
CA ARG A 142 9.59 -19.77 -24.67
C ARG A 142 10.54 -20.95 -24.61
#